data_AF-A0A6I3FTE4-F1
#
_entry.id   AF-A0A6I3FTE4-F1
#
_cell.length_a   1.000
_cell.length_b   1.000
_cell.length_c   1.000
_cell.angle_alpha   90.00
_cell.angle_beta   90.00
_cell.angle_gamma   90.00
#
_symmetry.space_group_name_H-M   'P 1'
#
loop_
_entity.id
_entity.type
_entity.pdbx_description
1 polymer ?
#
loop_
_entity_poly.entity_id
_entity_poly.type
_entity_poly.pdbx_seq_one_letter_code
_entity_poly.pdbx_strand_id
1 'polypeptide(L)' 'GRPVLLIDELTPSRIAFITRLGEAIIPNSHTVLQEGDLVHVMVSDSDLERTQQILSQTPEAERS' A
#
# COMPACT_ATOMS: atom_id res chain seq x y z
N GLY A 1 7.15 -11.11 -0.18
CA GLY A 1 6.41 -9.84 -0.14
C GLY A 1 5.17 -9.93 -1.00
N ARG A 2 4.17 -9.08 -0.74
CA ARG A 2 2.95 -8.99 -1.56
C ARG A 2 3.12 -7.95 -2.68
N PRO A 3 2.48 -8.12 -3.85
CA PRO A 3 2.43 -7.06 -4.85
C PRO A 3 1.83 -5.80 -4.25
N VAL A 4 2.46 -4.66 -4.52
CA VAL A 4 2.00 -3.37 -3.98
C VAL A 4 0.61 -3.00 -4.49
N LEU A 5 0.29 -3.37 -5.74
CA LEU A 5 -1.01 -3.09 -6.36
C LEU A 5 -2.21 -3.79 -5.69
N LEU A 6 -1.99 -4.74 -4.76
CA LEU A 6 -3.08 -5.25 -3.94
C LEU A 6 -3.72 -4.17 -3.06
N ILE A 7 -3.01 -3.08 -2.74
CA ILE A 7 -3.58 -1.94 -2.03
C ILE A 7 -4.72 -1.31 -2.85
N ASP A 8 -4.51 -1.12 -4.16
CA ASP A 8 -5.52 -0.57 -5.07
C ASP A 8 -6.76 -1.46 -5.17
N GLU A 9 -6.58 -2.77 -5.07
CA GLU A 9 -7.68 -3.75 -5.14
C GLU A 9 -8.47 -3.84 -3.82
N LEU A 10 -7.77 -3.72 -2.69
CA LEU A 10 -8.35 -3.91 -1.36
C LEU A 10 -8.91 -2.62 -0.76
N THR A 11 -8.49 -1.46 -1.24
CA THR A 11 -8.86 -0.16 -0.68
C THR A 11 -9.50 0.75 -1.73
N PRO A 12 -10.36 1.69 -1.34
CA PRO A 12 -10.80 2.78 -2.20
C PRO A 12 -9.70 3.85 -2.38
N SER A 13 -8.48 3.42 -2.71
CA SER A 13 -7.32 4.29 -2.95
C SER A 13 -6.54 3.86 -4.20
N ARG A 14 -5.55 4.66 -4.59
CA ARG A 14 -4.61 4.37 -5.68
C ARG A 14 -3.19 4.69 -5.27
N ILE A 15 -2.26 3.78 -5.53
CA ILE A 15 -0.85 4.05 -5.29
C ILE A 15 -0.35 5.13 -6.24
N ALA A 16 0.30 6.15 -5.68
CA ALA A 16 0.97 7.21 -6.43
C ALA A 16 2.43 6.82 -6.70
N PHE A 17 3.20 6.60 -5.65
CA PHE A 17 4.61 6.18 -5.71
C PHE A 17 5.04 5.55 -4.38
N ILE A 18 6.22 4.93 -4.38
CA ILE A 18 6.85 4.39 -3.17
C ILE A 18 8.15 5.17 -2.96
N THR A 19 8.45 5.53 -1.72
CA THR A 19 9.79 6.00 -1.34
C THR A 19 10.56 4.81 -0.77
N ARG A 20 11.69 4.47 -1.40
CA ARG A 20 12.60 3.40 -0.97
C ARG A 20 14.01 3.96 -0.87
N LEU A 21 14.61 3.85 0.32
CA LEU A 21 15.97 4.36 0.58
C LEU A 21 16.13 5.86 0.18
N GLY A 22 15.06 6.65 0.33
CA GLY A 22 15.05 8.07 -0.04
C GLY A 22 14.75 8.36 -1.52
N GLU A 23 14.61 7.33 -2.36
CA GLU A 23 14.28 7.48 -3.78
C GLU A 23 12.81 7.16 -4.06
N ALA A 24 12.17 7.98 -4.89
CA ALA A 24 10.80 7.74 -5.33
C ALA A 24 10.78 6.80 -6.54
N ILE A 25 9.97 5.74 -6.47
CA ILE A 25 9.76 4.78 -7.57
C ILE A 25 8.27 4.71 -7.94
N ILE A 26 7.99 4.62 -9.24
CA ILE A 26 6.65 4.33 -9.74
C ILE A 26 6.47 2.82 -9.79
N PRO A 27 5.57 2.24 -8.98
CA PRO A 27 5.38 0.81 -8.95
C PRO A 27 4.68 0.30 -10.23
N ASN A 28 4.96 -0.95 -10.56
CA ASN A 28 4.26 -1.71 -11.59
C ASN A 28 3.72 -3.03 -11.00
N SER A 29 3.11 -3.87 -11.83
CA SER A 29 2.51 -5.14 -11.41
C SER A 29 3.49 -6.15 -10.80
N HIS A 30 4.80 -5.95 -11.00
CA HIS A 30 5.87 -6.78 -10.45
C HIS A 30 6.53 -6.14 -9.22
N THR A 31 6.12 -4.93 -8.81
CA THR A 31 6.68 -4.26 -7.63
C THR A 31 6.17 -4.92 -6.35
N VAL A 32 7.11 -5.44 -5.58
CA VAL A 32 6.87 -6.07 -4.28
C VAL A 32 7.29 -5.13 -3.16
N LEU A 33 6.43 -4.99 -2.15
CA LEU A 33 6.74 -4.22 -0.94
C LEU A 33 7.87 -4.87 -0.14
N GLN A 34 8.74 -4.02 0.38
CA GLN A 34 9.88 -4.36 1.21
C GLN A 34 9.78 -3.64 2.56
N GLU A 35 10.50 -4.15 3.55
CA GLU A 35 10.62 -3.47 4.84
C GLU A 35 11.28 -2.10 4.65
N GLY A 36 10.73 -1.08 5.32
CA GLY A 36 11.21 0.30 5.23
C GLY A 36 10.66 1.09 4.04
N ASP A 37 9.86 0.49 3.16
CA ASP A 37 9.14 1.23 2.13
C ASP A 37 8.10 2.19 2.75
N LEU A 38 8.03 3.40 2.19
CA LEU A 38 6.89 4.30 2.43
C LEU A 38 6.00 4.30 1.19
N VAL A 39 4.74 3.89 1.36
CA VAL A 39 3.76 3.87 0.27
C VAL A 39 2.94 5.15 0.32
N HIS A 40 2.96 5.90 -0.77
CA HIS A 40 2.13 7.08 -0.95
C HIS A 40 0.91 6.72 -1.79
N VAL A 41 -0.29 6.96 -1.25
CA VAL A 41 -1.56 6.69 -1.92
C VAL A 41 -2.36 7.97 -2.11
N MET A 42 -3.15 8.01 -3.17
CA MET A 42 -4.22 8.97 -3.38
C MET A 42 -5.53 8.35 -2.91
N VAL A 43 -6.28 9.08 -2.09
CA VAL A 43 -7.56 8.66 -1.53
C VAL A 43 -8.49 9.88 -1.49
N SER A 44 -9.79 9.66 -1.67
CA SER A 44 -10.78 10.72 -1.48
C SER A 44 -10.95 10.99 0.02
N ASP A 45 -11.27 12.23 0.41
CA ASP A 45 -11.50 12.55 1.83
C ASP A 45 -12.63 11.70 2.44
N SER A 46 -13.67 11.39 1.66
CA SER A 46 -14.79 10.54 2.08
C SER A 46 -14.39 9.08 2.33
N ASP A 47 -13.29 8.61 1.73
CA ASP A 47 -12.81 7.23 1.81
C ASP A 47 -11.59 7.05 2.73
N LEU A 48 -11.08 8.14 3.32
CA LEU A 48 -9.86 8.15 4.11
C LEU A 48 -9.94 7.19 5.31
N GLU A 49 -11.01 7.31 6.11
CA GLU A 49 -11.18 6.48 7.31
C GLU A 49 -11.30 4.99 6.97
N ARG A 50 -12.06 4.65 5.92
CA ARG A 50 -12.20 3.27 5.44
C ARG A 50 -10.87 2.72 4.93
N THR A 51 -10.10 3.51 4.19
CA THR A 51 -8.77 3.12 3.69
C THR A 51 -7.82 2.86 4.84
N GLN A 52 -7.78 3.74 5.85
CA GLN A 52 -6.96 3.56 7.05
C GLN A 52 -7.33 2.30 7.82
N GLN A 53 -8.63 2.02 7.99
CA GLN A 53 -9.10 0.80 8.63
C GLN A 53 -8.58 -0.45 7.90
N ILE A 54 -8.73 -0.53 6.58
CA ILE A 54 -8.28 -1.68 5.78
C ILE A 54 -6.75 -1.83 5.86
N LEU A 55 -5.99 -0.74 5.77
CA LEU A 55 -4.53 -0.78 5.83
C LEU A 55 -3.97 -1.06 7.23
N SER A 56 -4.74 -0.73 8.28
CA SER A 56 -4.38 -1.02 9.67
C SER A 56 -4.57 -2.50 10.04
N GLN A 57 -5.35 -3.23 9.25
CA GLN A 57 -5.46 -4.67 9.39
C GLN A 57 -4.17 -5.31 8.88
N THR A 58 -3.32 -5.74 9.82
CA THR A 58 -2.20 -6.61 9.49
C THR A 58 -2.78 -7.83 8.77
N PRO A 59 -2.25 -8.21 7.59
CA PRO A 59 -2.68 -9.46 6.98
C PRO A 59 -2.46 -10.59 7.98
N GLU A 60 -3.47 -11.42 8.17
CA GLU A 60 -3.57 -12.49 9.17
C GLU A 60 -2.60 -13.66 8.91
N ALA A 61 -1.34 -13.37 8.57
CA ALA A 61 -0.33 -14.31 8.09
C ALA A 61 0.88 -14.45 9.04
N GLU A 62 0.66 -14.31 10.35
CA GLU A 62 1.61 -14.73 11.39
C GLU A 62 0.91 -15.44 12.57
N ARG A 63 -0.09 -16.28 12.27
CA ARG A 63 -0.57 -17.31 13.21
C ARG A 63 -0.86 -18.62 12.47
N SER A 64 0.20 -19.33 12.08
CA SER A 64 0.27 -20.80 12.15
C SER A 64 1.69 -21.28 11.92
#